data_AF-A0A1B1TTI1-F1
#
_entry.id   AF-A0A1B1TTI1-F1
#
_cell.length_a   1.000
_cell.length_b   1.000
_cell.length_c   1.000
_cell.angle_alpha   90.00
_cell.angle_beta   90.00
_cell.angle_gamma   90.00
#
_symmetry.space_group_name_H-M   'P 1'
#
loop_
_entity.id
_entity.type
_entity.pdbx_description
1 polymer ?
#
loop_
_entity_poly.entity_id
_entity_poly.type
_entity_poly.pdbx_seq_one_letter_code
_entity_poly.pdbx_strand_id
1 'polypeptide(L)' 'MFGLGWPEVLIILGVVVLIFGPKKIPEVGSALGKTLRGFKEEMETPETEDDYLDSDQR' A
#
# COMPACT_ATOMS: atom_id res chain seq x y z
N MET A 1 6.51 -23.88 23.63
CA MET A 1 6.69 -22.58 24.32
C MET A 1 6.24 -21.50 23.35
N PHE A 2 5.13 -20.82 23.66
CA PHE A 2 4.52 -19.71 22.92
C PHE A 2 4.67 -19.75 21.38
N GLY A 3 3.87 -20.59 20.73
CA GLY A 3 3.59 -20.42 19.32
C GLY A 3 2.68 -19.21 19.18
N LEU A 4 3.21 -18.09 18.67
CA LEU A 4 2.42 -16.95 18.24
C LEU A 4 1.45 -17.43 17.14
N GLY A 5 0.27 -17.84 17.56
CA GLY A 5 -0.76 -18.30 16.67
C GLY A 5 -1.61 -17.14 16.17
N TRP A 6 -2.46 -17.45 15.19
CA TRP A 6 -3.53 -16.57 14.76
C TRP A 6 -4.41 -16.04 15.92
N PRO A 7 -4.70 -16.81 17.00
CA PRO A 7 -5.49 -16.31 18.13
C PRO A 7 -4.81 -15.16 18.89
N GLU A 8 -3.52 -15.25 19.19
CA GLU A 8 -2.79 -14.21 19.91
C GLU A 8 -2.71 -12.91 19.10
N VAL A 9 -2.48 -13.02 17.79
CA VAL A 9 -2.48 -11.85 16.88
C VAL A 9 -3.86 -11.19 16.87
N LEU A 10 -4.95 -11.95 16.83
CA LEU A 10 -6.30 -11.40 16.88
C LEU A 10 -6.60 -10.65 18.19
N ILE A 11 -6.11 -11.16 19.33
CA ILE A 11 -6.28 -10.48 20.64
C ILE A 11 -5.54 -9.14 20.63
N ILE A 12 -4.30 -9.11 20.15
CA ILE A 12 -3.50 -7.88 20.06
C ILE A 12 -4.19 -6.87 19.13
N LEU A 13 -4.65 -7.33 17.96
CA LEU A 13 -5.37 -6.50 16.99
C LEU A 13 -6.67 -5.96 17.62
N GLY A 14 -7.38 -6.77 18.39
CA GLY A 14 -8.55 -6.36 19.16
C GLY A 14 -8.26 -5.22 20.13
N VAL A 15 -7.17 -5.30 20.91
CA VAL A 15 -6.75 -4.23 21.83
C VAL A 15 -6.38 -2.96 21.09
N VAL A 16 -5.63 -3.06 19.99
CA VAL A 16 -5.27 -1.91 19.14
C VAL A 16 -6.54 -1.24 18.58
N VAL A 17 -7.49 -2.01 18.09
CA VAL A 17 -8.78 -1.51 17.61
C VAL A 17 -9.61 -0.88 18.72
N LEU A 18 -9.48 -1.33 19.97
CA LEU A 18 -10.20 -0.75 21.10
C LEU A 18 -9.63 0.63 21.48
N ILE A 19 -8.31 0.81 21.38
CA ILE A 19 -7.62 2.09 21.65
C ILE A 19 -7.84 3.08 20.50
N PHE A 20 -7.60 2.66 19.26
CA PHE A 20 -7.65 3.54 18.08
C PHE A 20 -9.06 3.63 17.47
N GLY A 21 -9.93 2.67 17.74
CA GLY A 21 -11.25 2.55 17.14
C GLY A 21 -11.23 1.82 15.78
N PRO A 22 -12.27 1.04 15.44
CA PRO A 22 -12.33 0.27 14.19
C PRO A 22 -12.41 1.16 12.95
N LYS A 23 -12.83 2.42 13.09
CA LYS A 23 -12.88 3.38 11.99
C LYS A 23 -11.51 3.94 11.60
N LYS A 24 -10.53 3.94 12.51
CA LYS A 24 -9.19 4.49 12.25
C LYS A 24 -8.31 3.57 11.42
N ILE A 25 -8.50 2.26 11.52
CA ILE A 25 -7.81 1.26 10.68
C ILE A 25 -8.04 1.50 9.16
N PRO A 26 -9.28 1.56 8.64
CA PRO A 26 -9.53 1.81 7.22
C PRO A 26 -9.20 3.25 6.80
N GLU A 27 -9.32 4.23 7.69
CA GLU A 27 -8.94 5.62 7.43
C GLU A 27 -7.42 5.73 7.16
N VAL A 28 -6.61 5.15 8.04
CA VAL A 28 -5.15 5.08 7.88
C VAL A 28 -4.78 4.22 6.67
N GLY A 29 -5.41 3.05 6.49
CA GLY A 29 -5.17 2.19 5.33
C GLY A 29 -5.49 2.87 4.00
N SER A 30 -6.58 3.67 3.94
CA SER A 30 -6.95 4.42 2.74
C SER A 30 -5.96 5.55 2.44
N ALA A 31 -5.47 6.25 3.46
CA ALA A 31 -4.46 7.29 3.30
C ALA A 31 -3.13 6.68 2.81
N LEU A 32 -2.66 5.62 3.47
CA LEU A 32 -1.45 4.90 3.06
C LEU A 32 -1.59 4.29 1.66
N GLY A 33 -2.75 3.72 1.33
CA GLY A 33 -3.02 3.13 0.02
C GLY A 33 -2.99 4.14 -1.13
N LYS A 34 -3.53 5.35 -0.91
CA LYS A 34 -3.39 6.45 -1.89
C LYS A 34 -1.93 6.86 -2.08
N THR A 35 -1.19 6.95 -0.97
CA THR A 35 0.23 7.30 -1.00
C THR A 35 1.04 6.23 -1.74
N LEU A 36 0.82 4.96 -1.42
CA LEU A 36 1.51 3.83 -2.05
C LEU A 36 1.14 3.69 -3.53
N ARG A 37 -0.11 4.00 -3.91
CA ARG A 37 -0.54 4.03 -5.30
C ARG A 37 0.19 5.10 -6.11
N GLY A 38 0.32 6.32 -5.57
CA GLY A 38 1.11 7.37 -6.20
C GLY A 38 2.60 7.00 -6.31
N PHE A 39 3.18 6.45 -5.24
CA PHE A 39 4.55 5.91 -5.26
C PHE A 39 4.73 4.83 -6.33
N LYS A 40 3.75 3.93 -6.49
CA LYS A 40 3.81 2.89 -7.51
C LYS A 40 3.70 3.46 -8.92
N GLU A 41 2.85 4.45 -9.15
CA GLU A 41 2.68 5.12 -10.45
C GLU A 41 3.96 5.88 -10.86
N GLU A 42 4.61 6.56 -9.91
CA GLU A 42 5.90 7.22 -10.14
C GLU A 42 7.03 6.21 -10.43
N MET A 43 7.04 5.07 -9.73
CA MET A 43 8.02 3.99 -9.95
C MET A 43 7.77 3.19 -11.22
N GLU A 44 6.51 3.09 -11.66
CA GLU A 44 6.08 2.35 -12.85
C GLU A 44 6.01 3.24 -14.09
N THR A 45 6.32 4.53 -13.98
CA THR A 45 6.66 5.39 -15.11
C THR A 45 8.15 5.22 -15.40
N PRO A 46 8.59 4.25 -16.24
CA PRO A 46 9.87 4.43 -16.91
C PRO A 46 9.71 5.71 -17.73
N GLU A 47 10.72 6.56 -17.71
CA GLU A 47 10.86 7.76 -18.50
C GLU A 47 10.39 7.50 -19.94
N THR A 48 9.10 7.71 -20.21
CA THR A 48 8.53 7.56 -21.55
C THR A 48 8.73 8.91 -22.21
N GLU A 49 9.99 9.25 -22.45
CA GLU A 49 10.38 10.23 -23.45
C GLU A 49 10.94 9.56 -24.72
N ASP A 50 11.08 8.23 -24.76
CA ASP A 50 11.53 7.48 -25.94
C ASP A 50 10.36 6.88 -26.78
N ASP A 51 9.36 7.68 -27.15
CA ASP A 51 8.37 7.31 -28.19
C ASP A 51 8.31 8.36 -29.33
N TYR A 52 9.48 8.88 -29.72
CA TYR A 52 9.66 9.79 -30.86
C TYR A 52 10.70 9.30 -31.91
N LEU A 53 10.90 7.99 -32.05
CA LEU A 53 11.81 7.44 -33.07
C LEU A 53 11.23 6.19 -33.77
N ASP A 54 10.05 6.29 -34.41
CA ASP A 54 9.62 5.25 -35.38
C ASP A 54 8.71 5.77 -36.50
N SER A 55 9.02 6.92 -37.13
CA SER A 55 8.18 7.39 -38.26
C SER A 55 8.88 8.05 -39.45
N ASP A 56 10.20 8.13 -39.54
CA ASP A 56 10.82 8.82 -40.71
C ASP A 56 12.19 8.29 -41.15
N GLN A 57 12.35 6.96 -41.28
CA GLN A 57 13.49 6.44 -42.06
C GLN A 57 13.21 5.06 -42.68
N ARG A 58 12.38 5.01 -43.74
CA ARG A 58 12.55 4.16 -44.93
C ARG A 58 11.53 4.50 -46.02
#